data_AF-N9NSL1-F1
#
_entry.id   AF-N9NSL1-F1
#
_cell.length_a   1.000
_cell.length_b   1.000
_cell.length_c   1.000
_cell.angle_alpha   90.00
_cell.angle_beta   90.00
_cell.angle_gamma   90.00
#
_symmetry.space_group_name_H-M   'P 1'
#
loop_
_entity.id
_entity.type
_entity.pdbx_description
1 polymer ?
#
loop_
_entity_poly.entity_id
_entity_poly.type
_entity_poly.pdbx_seq_one_letter_code
_entity_poly.pdbx_strand_id
1 'polypeptide(L)' 'MIKILQQAYMFGNQLSRLPEFSNLAVGGESYESLAVKIKEMLRDPIQQKQFLPNLRNLGFKP' A
#
# COMPACT_ATOMS: atom_id res chain seq x y z
N MET A 1 1.09 5.62 15.37
CA MET A 1 0.30 6.28 14.31
C MET A 1 1.16 7.15 13.38
N ILE A 2 2.02 8.06 13.89
CA ILE A 2 2.88 8.94 13.06
C ILE A 2 3.94 8.16 12.23
N LYS A 3 4.51 7.06 12.76
CA LYS A 3 5.50 6.21 12.05
C LYS A 3 4.96 5.48 10.82
N ILE A 4 3.65 5.32 10.69
CA ILE A 4 3.01 4.66 9.55
C ILE A 4 2.98 5.59 8.33
N LEU A 5 2.80 6.90 8.53
CA LEU A 5 2.61 7.85 7.43
C LEU A 5 3.87 8.05 6.57
N GLN A 6 5.07 8.13 7.19
CA GLN A 6 6.33 8.22 6.43
C GLN A 6 6.65 6.92 5.68
N GLN A 7 6.35 5.77 6.30
CA GLN A 7 6.62 4.48 5.67
C GLN A 7 5.56 4.12 4.61
N ALA A 8 4.34 4.66 4.71
CA ALA A 8 3.29 4.45 3.72
C ALA A 8 3.71 4.92 2.32
N TYR A 9 4.54 5.97 2.22
CA TYR A 9 5.06 6.41 0.93
C TYR A 9 5.97 5.37 0.27
N MET A 10 6.85 4.72 1.06
CA MET A 10 7.73 3.64 0.61
C MET A 10 6.92 2.38 0.29
N PHE A 11 6.05 1.97 1.21
CA PHE A 11 5.26 0.76 1.04
C PHE A 11 4.23 0.86 -0.08
N GLY A 12 3.62 2.01 -0.32
CA GLY A 12 2.68 2.17 -1.43
C GLY A 12 3.29 1.84 -2.79
N ASN A 13 4.56 2.20 -3.01
CA ASN A 13 5.29 1.88 -4.24
C ASN A 13 5.66 0.38 -4.34
N GLN A 14 5.94 -0.26 -3.21
CA GLN A 14 6.24 -1.70 -3.18
C GLN A 14 4.97 -2.53 -3.38
N LEU A 15 3.90 -2.18 -2.66
CA LEU A 15 2.61 -2.83 -2.71
C LEU A 15 1.97 -2.72 -4.10
N SER A 16 2.12 -1.60 -4.81
CA SER A 16 1.55 -1.46 -6.16
C SER A 16 2.12 -2.45 -7.18
N ARG A 17 3.32 -2.99 -6.93
CA ARG A 17 3.99 -3.95 -7.81
C ARG A 17 3.69 -5.40 -7.46
N LEU A 18 2.93 -5.63 -6.38
CA LEU A 18 2.59 -6.98 -5.94
C LEU A 18 1.34 -7.49 -6.68
N PRO A 19 1.37 -8.70 -7.26
CA PRO A 19 0.23 -9.25 -8.02
C PRO A 19 -1.07 -9.28 -7.22
N GLU A 20 -1.01 -9.52 -5.90
CA GLU A 20 -2.18 -9.56 -5.02
C GLU A 20 -2.98 -8.25 -4.94
N PHE A 21 -2.38 -7.12 -5.33
CA PHE A 21 -3.04 -5.80 -5.34
C PHE A 21 -3.37 -5.32 -6.77
N SER A 22 -3.15 -6.15 -7.79
CA SER A 22 -3.49 -5.78 -9.17
C SER A 22 -4.99 -5.59 -9.39
N ASN A 23 -5.83 -6.19 -8.55
CA ASN A 23 -7.29 -5.99 -8.55
C ASN A 23 -7.72 -4.59 -8.09
N LEU A 24 -6.83 -3.84 -7.43
CA LEU A 24 -7.08 -2.45 -7.06
C LEU A 24 -6.80 -1.49 -8.24
N ALA A 25 -6.17 -1.98 -9.30
CA ALA A 25 -5.92 -1.23 -10.51
C ALA A 25 -7.17 -1.14 -11.39
N VAL A 26 -7.37 0.00 -12.05
CA VAL A 26 -8.32 0.13 -13.16
C VAL A 26 -7.59 -0.17 -14.47
N GLY A 27 -8.23 -0.80 -15.47
CA GLY A 27 -7.56 -1.27 -16.69
C GLY A 27 -6.62 -0.23 -17.33
N GLY A 28 -5.35 -0.60 -17.50
CA GLY A 28 -4.30 0.27 -18.03
C GLY A 28 -3.69 1.27 -17.02
N GLU A 29 -4.08 1.22 -15.74
CA GLU A 29 -3.51 2.05 -14.68
C GLU A 29 -2.03 1.70 -14.45
N SER A 30 -1.19 2.74 -14.37
CA SER A 30 0.24 2.57 -14.08
C SER A 30 0.47 2.18 -12.62
N TYR A 31 1.64 1.58 -12.35
CA TYR A 31 2.06 1.24 -10.99
C TYR A 31 2.19 2.47 -10.09
N GLU A 32 2.53 3.63 -10.66
CA GLU A 32 2.65 4.90 -9.95
C GLU A 32 1.28 5.41 -9.50
N SER A 33 0.26 5.35 -10.37
CA SER A 33 -1.12 5.70 -10.04
C SER A 33 -1.70 4.76 -8.99
N LEU A 34 -1.48 3.45 -9.15
CA LEU A 34 -1.87 2.47 -8.14
C LEU A 34 -1.18 2.71 -6.79
N ALA A 35 0.09 3.11 -6.78
CA ALA A 35 0.81 3.43 -5.56
C ALA A 35 0.20 4.64 -4.82
N VAL A 36 -0.28 5.66 -5.54
CA VAL A 36 -1.00 6.79 -4.93
C VAL A 36 -2.29 6.31 -4.26
N LYS A 37 -3.07 5.48 -4.96
CA LYS A 37 -4.31 4.91 -4.41
C LYS A 37 -4.05 4.10 -3.14
N ILE A 38 -3.06 3.19 -3.17
CA ILE A 38 -2.68 2.40 -2.00
C ILE A 38 -2.22 3.30 -0.84
N LYS A 39 -1.51 4.41 -1.11
CA LYS A 39 -1.12 5.37 -0.05
C LYS A 39 -2.34 6.01 0.63
N GLU A 40 -3.39 6.35 -0.11
CA GLU A 40 -4.63 6.84 0.50
C GLU A 40 -5.34 5.75 1.31
N MET A 41 -5.37 4.50 0.82
CA MET A 41 -5.93 3.38 1.57
C MET A 41 -5.14 3.06 2.85
N LEU A 42 -3.82 3.25 2.85
CA LEU A 42 -2.97 3.08 4.04
C LEU A 42 -3.19 4.17 5.11
N ARG A 43 -3.74 5.33 4.73
CA ARG A 43 -4.10 6.41 5.66
C ARG A 43 -5.44 6.16 6.35
N ASP A 44 -6.31 5.37 5.73
CA ASP A 44 -7.58 4.96 6.31
C ASP A 44 -7.36 3.77 7.28
N PRO A 45 -7.65 3.91 8.59
CA PRO A 45 -7.44 2.86 9.58
C PRO A 45 -8.23 1.57 9.33
N ILE A 46 -9.33 1.65 8.59
CA ILE A 46 -10.16 0.49 8.23
C ILE A 46 -9.50 -0.24 7.07
N GLN A 47 -9.17 0.49 6.00
CA GLN A 47 -8.58 -0.09 4.80
C GLN A 47 -7.15 -0.56 5.02
N GLN A 48 -6.38 0.11 5.89
CA GLN A 48 -4.99 -0.24 6.18
C GLN A 48 -4.84 -1.69 6.65
N LYS A 49 -5.84 -2.25 7.34
CA LYS A 49 -5.78 -3.60 7.92
C LYS A 49 -5.50 -4.68 6.88
N GLN A 50 -5.98 -4.51 5.65
CA GLN A 50 -5.78 -5.49 4.57
C GLN A 50 -4.32 -5.59 4.12
N PHE A 51 -3.53 -4.52 4.31
CA PHE A 51 -2.12 -4.48 3.90
C PHE A 51 -1.18 -5.00 4.99
N LEU A 52 -1.65 -5.19 6.24
CA LEU A 52 -0.80 -5.59 7.36
C LEU A 52 0.03 -6.87 7.12
N PRO A 53 -0.51 -7.94 6.50
CA PRO A 53 0.28 -9.13 6.19
C PRO A 53 1.44 -8.81 5.24
N ASN A 54 1.18 -8.08 4.15
CA ASN A 54 2.19 -7.74 3.14
C ASN A 54 3.18 -6.72 3.68
N LEU A 55 2.74 -5.76 4.50
CA LEU A 55 3.61 -4.81 5.19
C LEU A 55 4.62 -5.53 6.08
N ARG A 56 4.19 -6.53 6.87
CA ARG A 56 5.12 -7.35 7.68
C ARG A 56 6.13 -8.10 6.83
N ASN A 57 5.69 -8.67 5.70
CA ASN A 57 6.58 -9.35 4.75
C ASN A 57 7.60 -8.38 4.11
N LEU A 58 7.21 -7.12 3.91
CA LEU A 58 8.09 -6.05 3.45
C LEU A 58 8.97 -5.46 4.56
N GLY A 59 8.94 -6.03 5.76
CA GLY A 59 9.80 -5.63 6.88
C GLY A 59 9.23 -4.50 7.73
N PHE A 60 7.94 -4.17 7.62
CA PHE A 60 7.28 -3.25 8.54
C PHE A 60 7.36 -3.79 9.97
N LYS A 61 8.02 -3.01 10.84
CA LYS A 61 8.08 -3.27 12.28
C LYS A 61 7.14 -2.27 12.98
N PRO A 62 6.08 -2.75 13.65
CA PRO A 62 5.10 -1.89 14.33
C PRO A 62 5.71 -1.03 15.44
#